data_AF-A0A357M7H9-F1
#
_entry.id   AF-A0A357M7H9-F1
#
_cell.length_a   1.000
_cell.length_b   1.000
_cell.length_c   1.000
_cell.angle_alpha   90.00
_cell.angle_beta   90.00
_cell.angle_gamma   90.00
#
_symmetry.space_group_name_H-M   'P 1'
#
loop_
_entity.id
_entity.type
_entity.pdbx_description
1 polymer ?
#
loop_
_entity_poly.entity_id
_entity_poly.type
_entity_poly.pdbx_seq_one_letter_code
_entity_poly.pdbx_strand_id
1 'polypeptide(L)'
;HIPELEEIAARVAEVYKIPFNFNIQMKYNGDIPKLLEINPRMSGGLHMSCLSGINFPYLAVKSALGGEVQPMNFEGDVLASHLEQPMIMKINGQSVIPDAVN
;
A
#
# COMPACT_ATOMS: atom_id res chain seq x y z
N HIS A 1 14.33 -6.23 4.16
CA HIS A 1 14.81 -5.79 2.83
C HIS A 1 15.10 -6.99 1.91
N ILE A 2 14.62 -7.04 0.66
CA ILE A 2 14.89 -8.16 -0.30
C ILE A 2 15.34 -7.60 -1.66
N PRO A 3 16.65 -7.55 -1.97
CA PRO A 3 17.20 -6.86 -3.15
C PRO A 3 16.65 -7.33 -4.51
N GLU A 4 16.46 -8.64 -4.68
CA GLU A 4 15.94 -9.22 -5.94
C GLU A 4 14.57 -8.63 -6.30
N LEU A 5 13.69 -8.45 -5.30
CA LEU A 5 12.35 -7.94 -5.55
C LEU A 5 12.36 -6.44 -5.89
N GLU A 6 13.31 -5.69 -5.33
CA GLU A 6 13.50 -4.27 -5.64
C GLU A 6 13.99 -4.07 -7.08
N GLU A 7 14.93 -4.91 -7.53
CA GLU A 7 15.40 -4.89 -8.91
C GLU A 7 14.26 -5.19 -9.90
N ILE A 8 13.42 -6.20 -9.59
CA ILE A 8 12.23 -6.50 -10.40
C ILE A 8 11.27 -5.31 -10.41
N ALA A 9 11.01 -4.68 -9.26
CA ALA A 9 10.15 -3.51 -9.17
C ALA A 9 10.68 -2.32 -9.99
N ALA A 10 11.98 -2.06 -9.94
CA ALA A 10 12.62 -1.02 -10.73
C ALA A 10 12.49 -1.28 -12.24
N ARG A 11 12.70 -2.52 -12.69
CA ARG A 11 12.51 -2.93 -14.09
C ARG A 11 11.07 -2.77 -14.55
N VAL A 12 10.09 -3.13 -13.71
CA VAL A 12 8.67 -2.89 -14.04
C VAL A 12 8.39 -1.39 -14.17
N ALA A 13 8.88 -0.57 -13.25
CA ALA A 13 8.72 0.89 -13.31
C ALA A 13 9.30 1.48 -14.61
N GLU A 14 10.50 1.06 -15.00
CA GLU A 14 11.18 1.52 -16.22
C GLU A 14 10.45 1.11 -17.51
N VAL A 15 9.93 -0.13 -17.55
CA VAL A 15 9.27 -0.68 -18.74
C VAL A 15 7.90 -0.05 -18.95
N TYR A 16 7.07 0.01 -17.91
CA TYR A 16 5.67 0.42 -18.05
C TYR A 16 5.45 1.92 -17.87
N LYS A 17 6.37 2.63 -17.19
CA LYS A 17 6.33 4.09 -17.00
C LYS A 17 4.96 4.61 -16.53
N ILE A 18 4.34 3.88 -15.61
CA ILE A 18 3.03 4.23 -15.06
C ILE A 18 3.18 5.55 -14.29
N PRO A 19 2.44 6.62 -14.64
CA PRO A 19 2.70 7.98 -14.13
C PRO A 19 2.15 8.26 -12.72
N PHE A 20 1.68 7.23 -12.01
CA PHE A 20 1.05 7.33 -10.70
C PHE A 20 1.46 6.16 -9.79
N ASN A 21 1.11 6.21 -8.51
CA ASN A 21 1.32 5.09 -7.61
C ASN A 21 0.67 3.81 -8.15
N PHE A 22 1.50 2.78 -8.30
CA PHE A 22 1.10 1.44 -8.71
C PHE A 22 1.71 0.42 -7.74
N ASN A 23 1.19 -0.80 -7.77
CA ASN A 23 1.80 -1.91 -7.04
C ASN A 23 1.96 -3.11 -7.96
N ILE A 24 2.94 -3.95 -7.65
CA ILE A 24 3.14 -5.25 -8.28
C ILE A 24 2.94 -6.34 -7.25
N GLN A 25 2.38 -7.46 -7.67
CA GLN A 25 2.28 -8.65 -6.84
C GLN A 25 3.13 -9.75 -7.42
N MET A 26 3.91 -10.38 -6.56
CA MET A 26 4.78 -11.49 -6.91
C MET A 26 4.51 -12.69 -6.03
N LYS A 27 4.75 -13.86 -6.60
CA LYS A 27 4.68 -15.13 -5.87
C LYS A 27 5.92 -15.96 -6.18
N TYR A 28 6.52 -16.49 -5.14
CA TYR A 28 7.62 -17.43 -5.27
C TYR A 28 7.10 -18.80 -5.72
N ASN A 29 7.74 -19.35 -6.76
CA ASN A 29 7.62 -20.74 -7.15
C ASN A 29 8.96 -21.43 -6.86
N GLY A 30 9.06 -22.06 -5.68
CA GLY A 30 10.36 -22.39 -5.10
C GLY A 30 11.13 -21.10 -4.81
N ASP A 31 12.38 -21.04 -5.24
CA ASP A 31 13.25 -19.86 -5.02
C ASP A 31 13.10 -18.79 -6.12
N ILE A 32 12.19 -18.98 -7.07
CA ILE A 32 12.06 -18.08 -8.23
C ILE A 32 10.84 -17.15 -8.04
N PRO A 33 11.01 -15.82 -7.96
CA PRO A 33 9.88 -14.90 -7.95
C PRO A 33 9.21 -14.84 -9.33
N LYS A 34 7.88 -14.88 -9.34
CA LYS A 34 7.05 -14.73 -10.54
C LYS A 34 6.11 -13.55 -10.37
N LEU A 35 6.12 -12.63 -11.33
CA LEU A 35 5.16 -11.53 -11.40
C LEU A 35 3.76 -12.10 -11.69
N LEU A 36 2.80 -11.77 -10.83
CA LEU A 36 1.40 -12.18 -10.97
C LEU A 36 0.58 -11.07 -11.64
N GLU A 37 0.68 -9.85 -11.12
CA GLU A 37 -0.10 -8.72 -11.59
C GLU A 37 0.60 -7.39 -11.36
N ILE A 38 0.23 -6.41 -12.19
CA ILE A 38 0.58 -5.00 -12.05
C ILE A 38 -0.74 -4.25 -11.94
N ASN A 39 -0.90 -3.51 -10.84
CA ASN A 39 -2.10 -2.72 -10.59
C ASN A 39 -1.75 -1.23 -10.69
N PRO A 40 -2.29 -0.48 -11.66
CA PRO A 40 -2.08 0.98 -11.78
C PRO A 40 -2.93 1.74 -10.74
N ARG A 41 -2.83 1.34 -9.48
CA ARG A 41 -3.49 1.90 -8.31
C ARG A 41 -2.71 1.55 -7.05
N MET A 42 -3.09 2.18 -5.96
CA MET A 42 -2.64 1.78 -4.62
C MET A 42 -3.09 0.35 -4.27
N SER A 43 -2.26 -0.37 -3.51
CA SER A 43 -2.61 -1.68 -2.96
C SER A 43 -3.63 -1.54 -1.83
N GLY A 44 -4.41 -2.58 -1.55
CA GLY A 44 -5.30 -2.58 -0.38
C GLY A 44 -4.53 -2.48 0.95
N GLY A 45 -3.33 -3.04 0.98
CA GLY A 45 -2.41 -3.00 2.13
C GLY A 45 -1.52 -1.76 2.21
N LEU A 46 -1.77 -0.69 1.44
CA LEU A 46 -0.89 0.49 1.41
C LEU A 46 -0.65 1.09 2.79
N HIS A 47 -1.67 1.09 3.64
CA HIS A 47 -1.57 1.57 5.02
C HIS A 47 -0.47 0.86 5.81
N MET A 48 -0.25 -0.44 5.56
CA MET A 48 0.87 -1.18 6.14
C MET A 48 2.21 -0.75 5.55
N SER A 49 2.29 -0.55 4.23
CA SER A 49 3.49 -0.05 3.58
C SER A 49 3.93 1.32 4.11
N CYS A 50 2.97 2.18 4.51
CA CYS A 50 3.28 3.47 5.11
C CYS A 50 4.01 3.37 6.45
N LEU A 51 3.94 2.23 7.15
CA LEU A 51 4.69 2.02 8.40
C LEU A 51 6.21 1.93 8.16
N SER A 52 6.66 1.79 6.91
CA SER A 52 8.09 1.85 6.54
C SER A 52 8.71 3.26 6.61
N GLY A 53 7.93 4.27 7.02
CA GLY A 53 8.32 5.68 7.04
C GLY A 53 7.95 6.45 5.77
N ILE A 54 7.45 5.77 4.74
CA ILE A 54 7.10 6.41 3.46
C ILE A 54 5.60 6.73 3.42
N ASN A 55 5.26 8.02 3.40
CA ASN A 55 3.88 8.48 3.26
C ASN A 55 3.41 8.46 1.79
N PHE A 56 3.13 7.28 1.26
CA PHE A 56 2.71 7.09 -0.14
C PHE A 56 1.46 7.90 -0.54
N PRO A 57 0.39 8.01 0.27
CA PRO A 57 -0.77 8.84 -0.08
C PRO A 57 -0.40 10.32 -0.26
N TYR A 58 0.38 10.88 0.65
CA TYR A 58 0.85 12.26 0.53
C TYR A 58 1.68 12.47 -0.74
N LEU A 59 2.63 11.56 -1.02
CA LEU A 59 3.47 11.66 -2.22
C LEU A 59 2.65 11.54 -3.51
N ALA A 60 1.63 10.69 -3.53
CA ALA A 60 0.72 10.58 -4.68
C ALA A 60 -0.05 11.88 -4.92
N VAL A 61 -0.59 12.49 -3.86
CA VAL A 61 -1.28 13.79 -3.96
C VAL A 61 -0.32 14.89 -4.40
N LYS A 62 0.90 14.93 -3.82
CA LYS A 62 1.94 15.89 -4.20
C LYS A 62 2.26 15.79 -5.69
N SER A 63 2.48 14.57 -6.18
CA SER A 63 2.73 14.29 -7.60
C SER A 63 1.55 14.71 -8.49
N ALA A 64 0.31 14.37 -8.10
CA ALA A 64 -0.89 14.73 -8.85
C ALA A 64 -1.10 16.25 -8.96
N LEU A 65 -0.61 17.02 -7.99
CA LEU A 65 -0.62 18.48 -8.01
C LEU A 65 0.58 19.11 -8.75
N GLY A 66 1.42 18.29 -9.41
CA GLY A 66 2.60 18.74 -10.16
C GLY A 66 3.84 18.98 -9.29
N GLY A 67 3.81 18.58 -8.02
CA GLY A 67 4.97 18.68 -7.14
C GLY A 67 5.98 17.56 -7.38
N GLU A 68 7.26 17.87 -7.27
CA GLU A 68 8.33 16.88 -7.42
C GLU A 68 8.34 15.87 -6.27
N VAL A 69 8.50 14.58 -6.59
CA VAL A 69 8.69 13.49 -5.64
C VAL A 69 10.13 13.00 -5.75
N GLN A 70 10.89 13.13 -4.67
CA GLN A 70 12.27 12.65 -4.60
C GLN A 70 12.29 11.17 -4.20
N PRO A 71 13.33 10.41 -4.59
CA PRO A 71 13.52 9.04 -4.11
C PRO A 71 13.54 8.97 -2.58
N MET A 72 12.85 7.98 -2.03
CA MET A 72 12.73 7.77 -0.58
C MET A 72 13.38 6.45 -0.20
N ASN A 73 14.03 6.41 0.96
CA ASN A 73 14.55 5.19 1.56
C ASN A 73 13.60 4.69 2.64
N PHE A 74 13.57 3.38 2.87
CA PHE A 74 12.90 2.81 4.03
C PHE A 74 13.63 3.21 5.32
N GLU A 75 12.89 3.49 6.39
CA GLU A 75 13.50 3.81 7.70
C GLU A 75 14.10 2.56 8.38
N GLY A 76 13.54 1.38 8.11
CA GLY A 76 14.01 0.11 8.66
C GLY A 76 13.09 -1.07 8.32
N ASP A 77 13.44 -2.25 8.82
CA ASP A 77 12.56 -3.42 8.75
C ASP A 77 11.38 -3.24 9.72
N VAL A 78 10.17 -3.53 9.24
CA VAL A 78 8.93 -3.38 10.00
C VAL A 78 8.23 -4.73 10.09
N LEU A 79 8.00 -5.19 11.32
CA LEU A 79 7.04 -6.26 11.59
C LEU A 79 5.74 -5.60 12.03
N ALA A 80 4.67 -5.85 11.27
CA ALA A 80 3.39 -5.24 11.57
C ALA A 80 2.22 -6.21 11.35
N SER A 81 1.13 -5.95 12.06
CA SER A 81 -0.13 -6.69 11.98
C SER A 81 -1.29 -5.72 11.91
N HIS A 82 -2.42 -6.16 11.35
CA HIS A 82 -3.62 -5.36 11.20
C HIS A 82 -4.80 -6.08 11.88
N LEU A 83 -5.55 -5.34 12.70
CA LEU A 83 -6.80 -5.80 13.30
C LEU A 83 -7.94 -4.94 12.79
N GLU A 84 -8.88 -5.54 12.08
CA GLU A 84 -10.12 -4.89 11.63
C GLU A 84 -11.25 -5.23 12.61
N GLN A 85 -11.98 -4.20 13.04
CA GLN A 85 -13.17 -4.37 13.88
C GLN A 85 -14.38 -3.73 13.19
N PRO A 86 -15.48 -4.46 12.96
CA PRO A 86 -16.71 -3.85 12.46
C PRO A 86 -17.25 -2.86 13.51
N MET A 87 -17.77 -1.72 13.04
CA MET A 87 -18.41 -0.72 13.88
C MET A 87 -19.85 -0.47 13.43
N ILE A 88 -20.75 -0.36 14.41
CA ILE A 88 -22.13 0.07 14.17
C ILE A 88 -22.16 1.59 14.24
N MET A 89 -22.52 2.22 13.12
CA MET A 89 -22.62 3.67 13.03
C MET A 89 -23.97 4.14 13.54
N LYS A 90 -24.00 5.31 14.19
CA LYS A 90 -25.24 6.00 14.56
C LYS A 90 -25.78 6.78 13.36
N ILE A 91 -27.08 6.72 13.11
CA ILE A 91 -27.76 7.58 12.12
C ILE A 91 -28.46 8.70 12.90
N ASN A 92 -28.19 9.97 12.58
CA ASN A 92 -28.71 11.13 13.29
C ASN A 92 -28.48 11.11 14.82
N GLY A 93 -27.35 10.55 15.26
CA GLY A 93 -27.01 10.42 16.68
C GLY A 93 -27.72 9.27 17.41
N GLN A 94 -28.53 8.46 16.73
CA GLN A 94 -29.21 7.30 17.30
C GLN A 94 -28.59 6.00 16.80
N SER A 95 -28.44 5.01 17.69
CA SER A 95 -28.00 3.66 17.30
C SER A 95 -29.08 3.01 16.44
N VAL A 96 -28.69 2.42 15.32
CA VAL A 96 -29.59 1.65 14.45
C VAL A 96 -29.91 0.26 14.99
N ILE A 97 -29.16 -0.19 16.00
CA ILE A 97 -29.39 -1.46 16.69
C ILE A 97 -29.76 -1.13 18.15
N PRO A 98 -30.86 -1.68 18.68
CA PRO A 98 -31.18 -1.57 20.10
C PRO A 98 -30.02 -2.11 20.94
N ASP A 99 -29.63 -1.39 22.00
CA ASP A 99 -28.63 -1.83 22.98
C ASP A 99 -29.14 -3.09 23.70
N ALA A 100 -28.99 -4.27 23.09
CA ALA A 100 -29.43 -5.55 23.65
C ALA A 100 -28.25 -6.42 24.11
N VAL A 101 -27.01 -5.95 24.00
CA VAL A 101 -25.84 -6.69 24.48
C VAL A 101 -24.79 -5.70 25.03
N ASN A 102 -25.01 -5.27 26.26
CA ASN A 102 -23.98 -4.98 27.27
C ASN A 102 -24.61 -5.21 28.65
#